data_AF-A0A5R9Q6I4-F1
#
_entry.id   AF-A0A5R9Q6I4-F1
#
_cell.length_a   1.000
_cell.length_b   1.000
_cell.length_c   1.000
_cell.angle_alpha   90.00
_cell.angle_beta   90.00
_cell.angle_gamma   90.00
#
_symmetry.space_group_name_H-M   'P 1'
#
loop_
_entity.id
_entity.type
_entity.pdbx_description
1 polymer ?
#
loop_
_entity_poly.entity_id
_entity_poly.type
_entity_poly.pdbx_seq_one_letter_code
_entity_poly.pdbx_strand_id
1 'polypeptide(L)'
;MTRRIYQVLLLLTLSICTVLFAKEIQHSGIRFEHADKIAHFGIFFVLAFIMHHAIRIPIWLQLCLLTAYGIGIEYMQDTLPHRQASVGDFVADVAGAASYYLSYFAWREWRVRKHG
;
A
#
# COMPACT_ATOMS: atom_id res chain seq x y z
N MET A 1 3.08 -13.27 -21.01
CA MET A 1 1.89 -13.74 -20.25
C MET A 1 1.85 -13.21 -18.82
N THR A 2 2.98 -13.13 -18.12
CA THR A 2 3.10 -12.69 -16.70
C THR A 2 2.55 -11.30 -16.39
N ARG A 3 2.72 -10.31 -17.27
CA ARG A 3 2.30 -8.92 -16.98
C ARG A 3 0.79 -8.74 -16.83
N ARG A 4 -0.01 -9.43 -17.66
CA ARG A 4 -1.49 -9.38 -17.54
C ARG A 4 -1.96 -9.98 -16.22
N ILE A 5 -1.27 -11.01 -15.72
CA ILE A 5 -1.54 -11.62 -14.41
C ILE A 5 -1.30 -10.58 -13.30
N TYR A 6 -0.17 -9.88 -13.31
CA TYR A 6 0.10 -8.81 -12.33
C TYR A 6 -0.89 -7.65 -12.41
N GLN A 7 -1.38 -7.29 -13.60
CA GLN A 7 -2.42 -6.27 -13.74
C GLN A 7 -3.76 -6.72 -13.15
N VAL A 8 -4.16 -7.96 -13.40
CA VAL A 8 -5.36 -8.55 -12.81
C VAL A 8 -5.20 -8.65 -11.29
N LEU A 9 -4.04 -9.12 -10.81
CA LEU A 9 -3.72 -9.14 -9.38
C LEU A 9 -3.78 -7.75 -8.77
N LEU A 10 -3.22 -6.72 -9.43
CA LEU A 10 -3.28 -5.34 -8.94
C LEU A 10 -4.72 -4.87 -8.79
N LEU A 11 -5.57 -5.10 -9.79
CA LEU A 11 -6.99 -4.70 -9.74
C LEU A 11 -7.75 -5.47 -8.65
N LEU A 12 -7.50 -6.77 -8.52
CA LEU A 12 -8.09 -7.59 -7.46
C LEU A 12 -7.64 -7.13 -6.08
N THR A 13 -6.34 -6.92 -5.88
CA THR A 13 -5.78 -6.44 -4.61
C THR A 13 -6.33 -5.06 -4.27
N LEU A 14 -6.37 -4.12 -5.23
CA LEU A 14 -7.00 -2.80 -5.01
C LEU A 14 -8.46 -2.94 -4.57
N SER A 15 -9.25 -3.74 -5.29
CA SER A 15 -10.67 -3.94 -4.97
C SER A 15 -10.87 -4.56 -3.59
N ILE A 16 -10.09 -5.60 -3.26
CA ILE A 16 -10.13 -6.27 -1.96
C ILE A 16 -9.71 -5.28 -0.85
N CYS A 17 -8.61 -4.55 -1.04
CA CYS A 17 -8.12 -3.58 -0.07
C CYS A 17 -9.13 -2.47 0.18
N THR A 18 -9.76 -1.90 -0.86
CA THR A 18 -10.81 -0.88 -0.69
C THR A 18 -11.97 -1.41 0.16
N VAL A 19 -12.44 -2.63 -0.10
CA VAL A 19 -13.51 -3.24 0.70
C VAL A 19 -13.07 -3.52 2.13
N LEU A 20 -11.82 -3.96 2.33
CA LEU A 20 -11.28 -4.21 3.67
C LEU A 20 -11.13 -2.91 4.46
N PHE A 21 -10.61 -1.83 3.85
CA PHE A 21 -10.49 -0.52 4.50
C PHE A 21 -11.83 0.17 4.75
N ALA A 22 -12.86 -0.13 3.94
CA ALA A 22 -14.23 0.33 4.19
C ALA A 22 -14.90 -0.41 5.36
N LYS A 23 -14.48 -1.65 5.65
CA LYS A 23 -14.96 -2.40 6.79
C LYS A 23 -14.15 -2.00 8.03
N GLU A 24 -14.75 -1.18 8.89
CA GLU A 24 -14.33 -1.08 10.29
C GLU A 24 -14.35 -2.49 10.90
N ILE A 25 -13.18 -3.09 11.12
CA ILE A 25 -13.11 -4.33 11.91
C ILE A 25 -13.36 -3.90 13.35
N GLN A 26 -14.62 -3.92 13.77
CA GLN A 26 -14.98 -3.77 15.19
C GLN A 26 -14.33 -4.93 15.95
N HIS A 27 -13.14 -4.69 16.49
CA HIS A 27 -12.52 -5.62 17.42
C HIS A 27 -13.32 -5.62 18.71
N SER A 28 -14.22 -6.59 18.84
CA SER A 28 -14.89 -6.96 20.09
C SER A 28 -13.90 -7.66 21.06
N GLY A 29 -12.77 -6.99 21.35
CA GLY A 29 -11.62 -7.51 22.11
C GLY A 29 -10.53 -6.45 22.32
N ILE A 30 -9.35 -6.86 22.83
CA ILE A 30 -8.20 -5.99 23.13
C ILE A 30 -7.92 -5.06 21.93
N ARG A 31 -8.23 -3.77 22.08
CA ARG A 31 -7.96 -2.74 21.07
C ARG A 31 -6.44 -2.55 21.00
N PHE A 32 -5.80 -3.17 20.02
CA PHE A 32 -4.44 -2.79 19.66
C PHE A 32 -4.50 -1.45 18.94
N GLU A 33 -4.24 -0.37 19.69
CA GLU A 33 -4.35 1.03 19.25
C GLU A 33 -3.50 1.40 18.02
N HIS A 34 -2.64 0.49 17.54
CA HIS A 34 -1.76 0.67 16.39
C HIS A 34 -1.77 -0.50 15.39
N ALA A 35 -2.58 -1.55 15.60
CA ALA A 35 -2.63 -2.68 14.67
C ALA A 35 -3.06 -2.25 13.26
N ASP A 36 -3.95 -1.26 13.20
CA ASP A 36 -4.44 -0.67 11.97
C ASP A 36 -3.31 -0.05 11.13
N LYS A 37 -2.45 0.74 11.76
CA LYS A 37 -1.28 1.37 11.12
C LYS A 37 -0.31 0.33 10.55
N ILE A 38 -0.13 -0.79 11.26
CA ILE A 38 0.72 -1.89 10.78
C ILE A 38 0.08 -2.56 9.56
N ALA A 39 -1.25 -2.73 9.56
CA ALA A 39 -1.99 -3.27 8.43
C ALA A 39 -1.89 -2.34 7.20
N HIS A 40 -2.12 -1.04 7.38
CA HIS A 40 -1.95 0.00 6.37
C HIS A 40 -0.55 -0.06 5.74
N PHE A 41 0.49 -0.05 6.57
CA PHE A 41 1.88 -0.19 6.13
C PHE A 41 2.12 -1.46 5.31
N GLY A 42 1.70 -2.63 5.82
CA GLY A 42 1.91 -3.91 5.17
C GLY A 42 1.15 -4.05 3.84
N ILE A 43 -0.09 -3.58 3.79
CA ILE A 43 -0.92 -3.59 2.59
C ILE A 43 -0.28 -2.72 1.51
N PHE A 44 0.12 -1.49 1.83
CA PHE A 44 0.75 -0.60 0.86
C PHE A 44 2.12 -1.07 0.38
N PHE A 45 2.88 -1.77 1.22
CA PHE A 45 4.12 -2.43 0.81
C PHE A 45 3.86 -3.50 -0.26
N VAL A 46 2.87 -4.37 -0.04
CA VAL A 46 2.50 -5.42 -1.02
C VAL A 46 1.92 -4.80 -2.28
N LEU A 47 1.11 -3.76 -2.15
CA LEU A 47 0.53 -3.04 -3.28
C LEU A 47 1.62 -2.39 -4.15
N ALA A 48 2.64 -1.78 -3.53
CA ALA A 48 3.80 -1.25 -4.23
C ALA A 48 4.59 -2.35 -4.96
N PHE A 49 4.79 -3.51 -4.33
CA PHE A 49 5.42 -4.67 -4.97
C PHE A 49 4.66 -5.14 -6.21
N ILE A 50 3.35 -5.33 -6.10
CA ILE A 50 2.51 -5.77 -7.22
C ILE A 50 2.52 -4.71 -8.32
N MET A 51 2.37 -3.44 -7.97
CA MET A 51 2.31 -2.35 -8.94
C MET A 51 3.63 -2.19 -9.71
N HIS A 52 4.77 -2.35 -9.04
CA HIS A 52 6.09 -2.34 -9.67
C HIS A 52 6.25 -3.42 -10.75
N HIS A 53 5.64 -4.60 -10.56
CA HIS A 53 5.67 -5.68 -11.53
C HIS A 53 4.55 -5.58 -12.58
N ALA A 54 3.41 -4.98 -12.23
CA ALA A 54 2.26 -4.82 -13.12
C ALA A 54 2.48 -3.73 -14.18
N ILE A 55 3.05 -2.58 -13.79
CA ILE A 55 3.09 -1.38 -14.62
C ILE A 55 4.54 -0.89 -14.82
N ARG A 56 4.93 -0.68 -16.09
CA ARG A 56 6.23 -0.13 -16.51
C ARG A 56 6.18 1.40 -16.57
N ILE A 57 5.94 2.04 -15.42
CA ILE A 57 5.99 3.51 -15.27
C ILE A 57 7.10 3.89 -14.28
N PRO A 58 7.62 5.13 -14.32
CA PRO A 58 8.68 5.54 -13.40
C PRO A 58 8.24 5.44 -11.94
N ILE A 59 9.17 5.08 -11.05
CA ILE A 59 8.90 4.81 -9.62
C ILE A 59 8.22 6.00 -8.93
N TRP A 60 8.61 7.24 -9.27
CA TRP A 60 7.97 8.43 -8.71
C TRP A 60 6.47 8.48 -9.04
N LEU A 61 6.07 8.11 -10.26
CA LEU A 61 4.67 8.09 -10.66
C LEU A 61 3.93 6.95 -9.96
N GLN A 62 4.62 5.82 -9.70
CA GLN A 62 4.04 4.74 -8.91
C GLN A 62 3.77 5.19 -7.46
N LEU A 63 4.73 5.88 -6.84
CA LEU A 63 4.53 6.49 -5.53
C LEU A 63 3.39 7.49 -5.54
N CYS A 64 3.32 8.39 -6.53
CA CYS A 64 2.21 9.35 -6.64
C CYS A 64 0.85 8.67 -6.74
N LEU A 65 0.73 7.59 -7.52
CA LEU A 65 -0.53 6.84 -7.66
C LEU A 65 -0.93 6.13 -6.36
N LEU A 66 0.04 5.52 -5.66
CA LEU A 66 -0.22 4.90 -4.35
C LEU A 66 -0.61 5.95 -3.31
N THR A 67 0.10 7.08 -3.24
CA THR A 67 -0.26 8.18 -2.35
C THR A 67 -1.65 8.73 -2.66
N ALA A 68 -1.99 8.93 -3.93
CA ALA A 68 -3.33 9.36 -4.33
C ALA A 68 -4.40 8.34 -3.94
N TYR A 69 -4.10 7.04 -4.05
CA TYR A 69 -4.97 5.97 -3.60
C TYR A 69 -5.16 6.00 -2.06
N GLY A 70 -4.09 6.19 -1.28
CA GLY A 70 -4.16 6.35 0.18
C GLY A 70 -5.01 7.55 0.60
N ILE A 71 -4.81 8.71 -0.03
CA ILE A 71 -5.67 9.89 0.20
C ILE A 71 -7.14 9.57 -0.11
N GLY A 72 -7.40 8.82 -1.20
CA GLY A 72 -8.74 8.39 -1.55
C GLY A 72 -9.37 7.44 -0.52
N ILE A 73 -8.58 6.54 0.07
CA ILE A 73 -9.03 5.66 1.15
C ILE A 73 -9.38 6.47 2.40
N GLU A 74 -8.50 7.38 2.83
CA GLU A 74 -8.77 8.26 3.98
C GLU A 74 -10.03 9.10 3.76
N TYR A 75 -10.17 9.70 2.59
CA TYR A 75 -11.37 10.47 2.25
C TYR A 75 -12.63 9.59 2.27
N MET A 76 -12.57 8.39 1.71
CA MET A 76 -13.68 7.42 1.80
C MET A 76 -13.99 7.07 3.25
N GLN A 77 -12.98 6.84 4.08
CA GLN A 77 -13.13 6.51 5.49
C GLN A 77 -13.77 7.64 6.29
N ASP A 78 -13.44 8.90 5.99
CA ASP A 78 -14.06 10.08 6.61
C ASP A 78 -15.56 10.19 6.33
N THR A 79 -16.01 9.70 5.16
CA THR A 79 -17.43 9.71 4.79
C THR A 79 -18.26 8.60 5.45
N LEU A 80 -17.61 7.62 6.10
CA LEU A 80 -18.28 6.48 6.71
C LEU A 80 -18.60 6.78 8.18
N PRO A 81 -19.87 6.67 8.64
CA PRO A 81 -20.25 7.04 10.00
C PRO A 81 -19.62 6.16 11.10
N HIS A 82 -19.08 5.00 10.72
CA HIS A 82 -18.48 4.05 11.65
C HIS A 82 -16.96 4.14 11.68
N ARG A 83 -16.33 4.90 10.77
CA ARG A 83 -14.88 4.98 10.56
C ARG A 83 -14.44 6.44 10.54
N GLN A 84 -13.18 6.71 10.90
CA GLN A 84 -12.61 8.06 10.83
C GLN A 84 -11.31 8.02 10.04
N ALA A 85 -11.08 9.07 9.26
CA ALA A 85 -9.77 9.30 8.65
C ALA A 85 -8.72 9.56 9.74
N SER A 86 -7.51 9.07 9.50
CA SER A 86 -6.39 9.17 10.40
C SER A 86 -5.15 9.55 9.60
N VAL A 87 -4.58 10.71 9.93
CA VAL A 87 -3.27 11.12 9.37
C VAL A 87 -2.20 10.05 9.65
N GLY A 88 -2.33 9.31 10.75
CA GLY A 88 -1.41 8.21 11.07
C GLY A 88 -1.51 7.04 10.09
N ASP A 89 -2.70 6.77 9.57
CA ASP A 89 -2.96 5.66 8.63
C ASP A 89 -2.46 6.06 7.24
N PHE A 90 -2.72 7.30 6.82
CA PHE A 90 -2.10 7.89 5.63
C PHE A 90 -0.55 7.86 5.65
N VAL A 91 0.06 8.21 6.79
CA VAL A 91 1.52 8.16 6.93
C VAL A 91 2.01 6.72 6.84
N ALA A 92 1.28 5.76 7.40
CA ALA A 92 1.60 4.35 7.30
C ALA A 92 1.52 3.85 5.85
N ASP A 93 0.52 4.28 5.07
CA ASP A 93 0.37 3.97 3.65
C ASP A 93 1.57 4.45 2.82
N VAL A 94 1.92 5.73 2.98
CA VAL A 94 3.06 6.32 2.27
C VAL A 94 4.38 5.66 2.69
N ALA A 95 4.56 5.39 3.99
CA ALA A 95 5.74 4.70 4.51
C ALA A 95 5.84 3.26 4.00
N GLY A 96 4.72 2.53 3.91
CA GLY A 96 4.65 1.18 3.37
C GLY A 96 5.09 1.14 1.91
N ALA A 97 4.52 2.03 1.08
CA ALA A 97 4.90 2.15 -0.31
C ALA A 97 6.38 2.56 -0.49
N ALA A 98 6.84 3.56 0.24
CA ALA A 98 8.22 4.06 0.17
C ALA A 98 9.25 3.00 0.60
N SER A 99 8.97 2.27 1.68
CA SER A 99 9.87 1.24 2.21
C SER A 99 10.11 0.10 1.21
N TYR A 100 9.11 -0.25 0.40
CA TYR A 100 9.29 -1.21 -0.70
C TYR A 100 10.33 -0.71 -1.72
N TYR A 101 10.19 0.52 -2.21
CA TYR A 101 11.13 1.05 -3.22
C TYR A 101 12.52 1.27 -2.64
N LEU A 102 12.64 1.72 -1.39
CA LEU A 102 13.93 1.82 -0.69
C LEU A 102 14.62 0.45 -0.61
N SER A 103 13.88 -0.59 -0.24
CA SER A 103 14.39 -1.97 -0.19
C SER A 103 14.84 -2.44 -1.59
N TYR A 104 14.08 -2.11 -2.62
CA TYR A 104 14.41 -2.42 -4.01
C TYR A 104 15.70 -1.72 -4.47
N PHE A 105 15.87 -0.43 -4.16
CA PHE A 105 17.08 0.32 -4.50
C PHE A 105 18.30 -0.22 -3.75
N ALA A 106 18.18 -0.45 -2.44
CA ALA A 106 19.25 -1.02 -1.62
C ALA A 106 19.69 -2.40 -2.16
N TRP A 107 18.73 -3.26 -2.51
CA TRP A 107 19.01 -4.56 -3.12
C TRP A 107 19.68 -4.44 -4.48
N ARG A 108 19.24 -3.48 -5.31
CA ARG A 108 19.85 -3.23 -6.62
C ARG A 108 21.30 -2.78 -6.49
N GLU A 109 21.57 -1.83 -5.60
CA GLU A 109 22.90 -1.30 -5.36
C GLU A 109 23.85 -2.35 -4.77
N TRP A 110 23.37 -3.14 -3.80
CA TRP A 110 24.14 -4.25 -3.24
C TRP A 110 24.53 -5.29 -4.30
N ARG A 111 23.60 -5.66 -5.20
CA ARG A 111 23.91 -6.59 -6.30
C ARG A 111 24.94 -6.03 -7.28
N VAL A 112 24.84 -4.75 -7.63
CA VAL A 112 25.81 -4.10 -8.54
C VAL A 112 27.21 -4.11 -7.93
N ARG A 113 27.34 -3.77 -6.64
CA ARG A 113 28.64 -3.75 -5.94
C ARG A 113 29.29 -5.13 -5.80
N LYS A 114 28.51 -6.22 -5.81
CA LYS A 114 29.02 -7.59 -5.63
C LYS A 114 29.46 -8.26 -6.94
N HIS A 115 29.01 -7.78 -8.09
CA HIS A 115 29.23 -8.42 -9.40
C HIS A 115 29.80 -7.46 -10.47
N GLY A 116 30.17 -6.24 -10.09
CA GLY A 116 30.86 -5.26 -10.93
C GLY A 116 32.30 -5.05 -10.51
#